data_AF-A0AAP0BDD9-F1
#
_entry.id   AF-A0AAP0BDD9-F1
#
_cell.length_a   1.000
_cell.length_b   1.000
_cell.length_c   1.000
_cell.angle_alpha   90.00
_cell.angle_beta   90.00
_cell.angle_gamma   90.00
#
_symmetry.space_group_name_H-M   'P 1'
#
loop_
_entity.id
_entity.type
_entity.pdbx_description
1 polymer ?
#
loop_
_entity_poly.entity_id
_entity_poly.type
_entity_poly.pdbx_seq_one_letter_code
_entity_poly.pdbx_strand_id
1 'polypeptide(L)'
;MFVDGASGRHSVGAGVVLVSPQGTRIEQAIEILFPVTNNQAEYEAMVAGLRLAKELAIRDIQAFTDSMVAASQIRESSKFEIPFCSNIWLRSKA
;
A
#
# COMPACT_ATOMS: atom_id res chain seq x y z
N MET A 1 -6.66 -4.28 -0.49
CA MET A 1 -5.23 -4.04 -0.26
C MET A 1 -5.06 -2.62 0.20
N PHE A 2 -4.40 -2.42 1.33
CA PHE A 2 -4.01 -1.11 1.83
C PHE A 2 -2.49 -1.05 1.79
N VAL A 3 -1.95 0.08 1.36
CA VAL A 3 -0.51 0.29 1.32
C VAL A 3 -0.17 1.60 2.01
N ASP A 4 0.98 1.63 2.66
CA ASP A 4 1.55 2.82 3.28
C ASP A 4 3.06 2.77 3.14
N GLY A 5 3.68 3.93 3.02
CA GLY A 5 5.11 4.08 2.80
C GLY A 5 5.61 5.27 3.59
N ALA A 6 6.67 5.04 4.36
CA ALA A 6 7.27 6.06 5.19
C ALA A 6 8.77 6.16 4.91
N SER A 7 9.25 7.38 4.72
CA SER A 7 10.66 7.71 4.66
C SER A 7 11.02 8.66 5.80
N GLY A 8 11.95 8.22 6.64
CA GLY A 8 12.56 8.99 7.70
C GLY A 8 14.07 9.07 7.54
N ARG A 9 14.72 9.91 8.36
CA ARG A 9 16.18 10.09 8.35
C ARG A 9 16.97 8.81 8.66
N HIS A 10 16.38 7.88 9.41
CA HIS A 10 17.04 6.68 9.90
C HIS A 10 16.46 5.38 9.34
N SER A 11 15.23 5.42 8.84
CA SER A 11 14.50 4.24 8.40
C SER A 11 13.57 4.60 7.27
N VAL A 12 13.51 3.71 6.29
CA VAL A 12 12.60 3.81 5.18
C VAL A 12 11.92 2.46 5.03
N GLY A 13 10.60 2.48 4.94
CA GLY A 13 9.82 1.26 4.96
C GLY A 13 8.47 1.43 4.30
N ALA A 14 7.88 0.28 4.00
CA ALA A 14 6.58 0.16 3.38
C ALA A 14 5.78 -0.92 4.10
N GLY A 15 4.47 -0.70 4.21
CA GLY A 15 3.50 -1.62 4.76
C GLY A 15 2.48 -2.00 3.71
N VAL A 16 2.13 -3.28 3.65
CA VAL A 16 1.06 -3.82 2.82
C VAL A 16 0.12 -4.62 3.69
N VAL A 17 -1.18 -4.39 3.54
CA VAL A 17 -2.23 -5.18 4.17
C VAL A 17 -3.19 -5.70 3.10
N LEU A 18 -3.25 -7.02 2.94
CA LEU A 18 -4.28 -7.70 2.17
C LEU A 18 -5.39 -8.16 3.11
N VAL A 19 -6.63 -7.91 2.72
CA VAL A 19 -7.81 -8.33 3.48
C VAL A 19 -8.71 -9.12 2.52
N SER A 20 -9.02 -10.37 2.87
CA SER A 20 -9.99 -11.17 2.11
C SER A 20 -11.42 -10.73 2.45
N PRO A 21 -12.40 -11.01 1.57
CA PRO A 21 -13.82 -10.78 1.88
C PRO A 21 -14.29 -11.50 3.16
N GLN A 22 -13.62 -12.58 3.55
CA GLN A 22 -13.89 -13.36 4.77
C GLN A 22 -13.23 -12.75 6.02
N GLY A 23 -12.50 -11.65 5.88
CA GLY A 23 -11.84 -10.95 6.98
C GLY A 23 -10.43 -11.46 7.31
N THR A 24 -9.87 -12.40 6.53
CA THR A 24 -8.48 -12.84 6.70
C THR A 24 -7.54 -11.71 6.33
N ARG A 25 -6.58 -11.39 7.21
CA ARG A 25 -5.60 -10.33 7.01
C ARG A 25 -4.20 -10.91 6.81
N ILE A 26 -3.49 -10.43 5.80
CA ILE A 26 -2.07 -10.70 5.57
C ILE A 26 -1.36 -9.35 5.61
N GLU A 27 -0.41 -9.22 6.52
CA GLU A 27 0.33 -7.98 6.74
C GLU A 27 1.80 -8.23 6.39
N GLN A 28 2.38 -7.36 5.58
CA GLN A 28 3.78 -7.43 5.17
C GLN A 28 4.46 -6.08 5.39
N ALA A 29 5.58 -6.10 6.09
CA ALA A 29 6.50 -4.98 6.20
C ALA A 29 7.66 -5.18 5.23
N ILE A 30 8.03 -4.12 4.53
CA ILE A 30 9.10 -4.10 3.54
C ILE A 30 10.10 -3.05 4.00
N GLU A 31 11.35 -3.45 4.13
CA GLU A 31 12.45 -2.54 4.37
C GLU A 31 12.98 -2.03 3.02
N ILE A 32 13.07 -0.70 2.88
CA ILE A 32 13.62 -0.09 1.67
C ILE A 32 15.07 0.30 1.96
N LEU A 33 16.00 -0.42 1.33
CA LEU A 33 17.45 -0.32 1.59
C LEU A 33 18.12 0.88 0.89
N PHE A 34 17.34 1.77 0.27
CA PHE A 34 17.84 2.95 -0.42
C PHE A 34 17.02 4.19 -0.02
N PRO A 35 17.64 5.39 -0.02
CA PRO A 35 16.92 6.61 0.28
C PRO A 35 15.82 6.85 -0.74
N VAL A 36 14.58 6.96 -0.27
CA VAL A 36 13.44 7.37 -1.10
C VAL A 36 12.65 8.47 -0.42
N THR A 37 11.83 9.17 -1.18
CA THR A 37 10.79 10.07 -0.64
C THR A 37 9.58 9.27 -0.13
N ASN A 38 8.70 9.87 0.66
CA ASN A 38 7.46 9.20 1.10
C ASN A 38 6.62 8.69 -0.09
N ASN A 39 6.47 9.50 -1.13
CA ASN A 39 5.73 9.11 -2.34
C ASN A 39 6.34 7.89 -3.04
N GLN A 40 7.67 7.81 -3.06
CA GLN A 40 8.38 6.65 -3.62
C GLN A 40 8.25 5.43 -2.70
N ALA A 41 8.29 5.60 -1.37
CA ALA A 41 8.05 4.51 -0.43
C ALA A 41 6.63 3.93 -0.58
N GLU A 42 5.62 4.77 -0.76
CA GLU A 42 4.24 4.34 -1.02
C GLU A 42 4.09 3.64 -2.38
N TYR A 43 4.80 4.13 -3.40
CA TYR A 43 4.85 3.47 -4.70
C TYR A 43 5.48 2.07 -4.60
N GLU A 44 6.61 1.93 -3.91
CA GLU A 44 7.25 0.63 -3.65
C GLU A 44 6.35 -0.29 -2.83
N ALA A 45 5.63 0.24 -1.83
CA ALA A 45 4.62 -0.50 -1.07
C ALA A 45 3.54 -1.08 -1.99
N MET A 46 3.04 -0.28 -2.92
CA MET A 46 2.06 -0.72 -3.91
C MET A 46 2.60 -1.84 -4.80
N VAL A 47 3.79 -1.65 -5.38
CA VAL A 47 4.40 -2.64 -6.28
C VAL A 47 4.61 -3.96 -5.56
N ALA A 48 5.14 -3.92 -4.33
CA ALA A 48 5.32 -5.11 -3.52
C ALA A 48 3.99 -5.79 -3.17
N GLY A 49 2.96 -5.01 -2.82
CA GLY A 49 1.63 -5.56 -2.53
C GLY A 49 0.97 -6.23 -3.74
N LEU A 50 1.15 -5.67 -4.94
CA LEU A 50 0.70 -6.30 -6.18
C LEU A 50 1.47 -7.59 -6.50
N ARG A 51 2.78 -7.63 -6.22
CA ARG A 51 3.58 -8.86 -6.35
C ARG A 51 3.09 -9.94 -5.39
N LEU A 52 2.86 -9.59 -4.12
CA LEU A 52 2.29 -10.50 -3.13
C LEU A 52 0.92 -11.03 -3.59
N ALA A 53 0.04 -10.16 -4.09
CA ALA A 53 -1.25 -10.56 -4.60
C ALA A 53 -1.14 -11.56 -5.77
N LYS A 54 -0.17 -11.35 -6.67
CA LYS A 54 0.12 -12.26 -7.77
C LYS A 54 0.64 -13.61 -7.28
N GLU A 55 1.54 -13.62 -6.30
CA GLU A 55 2.06 -14.85 -5.67
C GLU A 55 0.95 -15.65 -4.97
N LEU A 56 0.00 -14.95 -4.36
CA LEU A 56 -1.20 -15.53 -3.74
C LEU A 56 -2.30 -15.89 -4.76
N ALA A 57 -2.03 -15.75 -6.06
CA ALA A 57 -2.99 -15.99 -7.15
C ALA A 57 -4.33 -15.25 -7.00
N ILE A 58 -4.31 -14.07 -6.38
CA ILE A 58 -5.48 -13.20 -6.26
C ILE A 58 -5.80 -12.62 -7.64
N ARG A 59 -7.02 -12.89 -8.13
CA ARG A 59 -7.48 -12.45 -9.46
C ARG A 59 -7.96 -11.01 -9.48
N ASP A 60 -8.67 -10.61 -8.44
CA ASP A 60 -9.29 -9.30 -8.31
C ASP A 60 -8.84 -8.65 -7.01
N ILE A 61 -8.25 -7.46 -7.11
CA ILE A 61 -7.72 -6.73 -5.97
C ILE A 61 -8.09 -5.25 -6.05
N GLN A 62 -8.66 -4.73 -4.98
CA GLN A 62 -8.86 -3.30 -4.79
C GLN A 62 -7.74 -2.79 -3.87
N ALA A 63 -6.91 -1.90 -4.38
CA ALA A 63 -5.85 -1.17 -3.69
C ALA A 63 -6.33 0.20 -3.19
N PHE A 64 -5.91 0.56 -1.98
CA PHE A 64 -6.17 1.86 -1.36
C PHE A 64 -4.83 2.44 -0.89
N THR A 65 -4.61 3.71 -1.18
CA THR A 65 -3.43 4.51 -0.82
C THR A 65 -3.90 5.94 -0.53
N ASP A 66 -3.22 6.64 0.37
CA ASP A 66 -3.44 8.05 0.66
C ASP A 66 -2.56 8.98 -0.19
N SER A 67 -1.52 8.49 -0.88
CA SER A 67 -0.79 9.28 -1.88
C SER A 67 -1.55 9.42 -3.19
N MET A 68 -2.02 10.64 -3.44
CA MET A 68 -2.56 11.06 -4.72
C MET A 68 -1.57 10.89 -5.88
N VAL A 69 -0.26 10.99 -5.60
CA VAL A 69 0.80 10.82 -6.61
C VAL A 69 0.95 9.35 -6.98
N ALA A 70 1.03 8.46 -5.98
CA ALA A 70 1.09 7.01 -6.22
C ALA A 70 -0.17 6.54 -6.98
N ALA A 71 -1.35 6.97 -6.55
CA ALA A 71 -2.61 6.67 -7.21
C ALA A 71 -2.64 7.13 -8.68
N SER A 72 -2.13 8.33 -8.97
CA SER A 72 -2.12 8.89 -10.32
C SER A 72 -1.18 8.14 -11.27
N GLN A 73 -0.01 7.70 -10.79
CA GLN A 73 0.96 6.93 -11.59
C GLN A 73 0.43 5.54 -11.96
N ILE A 74 -0.40 4.94 -11.10
CA ILE A 74 -1.00 3.62 -11.35
C ILE A 74 -2.23 3.71 -12.26
N ARG A 75 -2.91 4.88 -12.26
CA ARG A 75 -4.17 5.13 -12.99
C ARG A 75 -4.09 4.90 -14.50
N GLU A 76 -2.90 4.92 -15.09
CA GLU A 76 -2.74 4.56 -16.52
C GLU A 76 -3.02 3.08 -16.80
N SER A 77 -3.18 2.23 -15.78
CA SER A 77 -3.31 0.78 -15.95
C SER A 77 -4.54 0.12 -15.32
N SER A 78 -5.32 0.78 -14.44
CA SER A 78 -6.52 0.17 -13.83
C SER A 78 -7.48 1.20 -13.20
N LYS A 79 -8.80 0.97 -13.34
CA LYS A 79 -9.87 1.82 -12.77
C LYS A 79 -9.94 1.64 -11.24
N PHE A 80 -9.96 2.73 -10.50
CA PHE A 80 -10.17 2.76 -9.04
C PHE A 80 -11.29 3.72 -8.66
N GLU A 81 -12.24 3.25 -7.85
CA GLU A 81 -13.12 4.10 -7.03
C GLU A 81 -12.45 4.33 -5.67
N ILE A 82 -12.50 5.58 -5.20
CA ILE A 82 -11.95 6.03 -3.91
C ILE A 82 -13.11 6.16 -2.92
N PRO A 83 -13.43 5.12 -2.12
CA PRO A 83 -14.15 5.33 -0.89
C PRO A 83 -13.15 5.83 0.14
N PHE A 84 -13.36 7.06 0.59
CA PHE A 84 -12.61 7.70 1.66
C PHE A 84 -12.65 6.80 2.92
N CYS A 85 -11.57 6.07 3.22
CA CYS A 85 -11.51 5.19 4.38
C CYS A 85 -11.19 6.00 5.64
N SER A 86 -12.23 6.54 6.27
CA SER A 86 -12.16 7.04 7.64
C SER A 86 -12.28 5.90 8.67
N ASN A 87 -11.54 6.04 9.77
CA ASN A 87 -11.73 5.42 11.10
C ASN A 87 -10.96 4.15 11.52
N ILE A 88 -10.08 3.55 10.72
CA ILE A 88 -9.11 2.55 11.24
C ILE A 88 -7.68 3.09 11.28
N TRP A 89 -7.32 3.95 10.31
CA TRP A 89 -5.94 4.45 10.14
C TRP A 89 -5.49 5.54 11.15
N LEU A 90 -6.41 6.29 11.75
CA LEU A 90 -6.05 7.36 12.70
C LEU A 90 -5.59 6.86 14.08
N ARG A 91 -5.89 5.60 14.45
CA ARG A 91 -5.53 5.06 15.77
C ARG A 91 -4.11 4.53 15.89
N SER A 92 -3.39 4.38 14.78
CA SER A 92 -2.00 3.91 14.77
C SER A 92 -0.98 5.05 14.74
N LYS A 93 -1.42 6.32 14.78
CA LYS A 93 -0.56 7.52 14.85
C LYS A 93 -0.76 8.31 16.17
N ALA A 94 -1.01 7.61 17.28
CA ALA A 94 -1.03 8.20 18.63
C ALA A 94 0.14 7.65 19.46
#